data_AF-A0A2N0V8N2-F1
#
_entry.id   AF-A0A2N0V8N2-F1
#
_cell.length_a   1.000
_cell.length_b   1.000
_cell.length_c   1.000
_cell.angle_alpha   90.00
_cell.angle_beta   90.00
_cell.angle_gamma   90.00
#
_symmetry.space_group_name_H-M   'P 1'
#
loop_
_entity.id
_entity.type
_entity.pdbx_description
1 polymer ?
#
loop_
_entity_poly.entity_id
_entity_poly.type
_entity_poly.pdbx_seq_one_letter_code
_entity_poly.pdbx_strand_id
1 'polypeptide(L)'
;MKMLLSLKLWLAVCLFAVSTASSAGIIWEATDGDSNFISFGSSAFPFTSSDTFGIFAATADLAADAPVYTFNGVGSFASASPFKLGLLTASGWVSEAGNYELSAPNTFLLSFVKPGVITNNLSFLFGFDLKAAANQNPVTSVPLPASVWFMTSALMGFLYIGRRKQVV
;
A
#
# COMPACT_ATOMS: atom_id res chain seq x y z
N MET A 1 32.94 -5.43 24.26
CA MET A 1 32.07 -4.29 23.83
C MET A 1 31.78 -4.26 22.33
N LYS A 2 32.73 -4.58 21.43
CA LYS A 2 32.50 -4.52 19.96
C LYS A 2 31.38 -5.45 19.43
N MET A 3 31.23 -6.65 19.99
CA MET A 3 30.23 -7.64 19.54
C MET A 3 28.78 -7.29 19.89
N LEU A 4 28.56 -6.53 20.97
CA LEU A 4 27.24 -6.03 21.36
C LEU A 4 26.79 -4.84 20.50
N LEU A 5 27.75 -4.09 19.94
CA LEU A 5 27.47 -2.98 19.05
C LEU A 5 27.05 -3.48 17.67
N SER A 6 27.72 -4.51 17.14
CA SER A 6 27.39 -5.12 15.85
C SER A 6 26.01 -5.75 15.88
N LEU A 7 25.65 -6.50 16.94
CA LEU A 7 24.33 -7.13 17.04
C LEU A 7 23.17 -6.11 16.97
N LYS A 8 23.31 -4.96 17.67
CA LYS A 8 22.30 -3.89 17.65
C LYS A 8 22.14 -3.27 16.27
N LEU A 9 23.26 -3.07 15.57
CA LEU A 9 23.25 -2.52 14.21
C LEU A 9 22.56 -3.48 13.24
N TRP A 10 22.92 -4.76 13.26
CA TRP A 10 22.31 -5.77 12.38
C TRP A 10 20.82 -5.97 12.67
N LEU A 11 20.40 -5.92 13.94
CA LEU A 11 18.99 -5.98 14.30
C LEU A 11 18.21 -4.77 13.76
N ALA A 12 18.77 -3.56 13.88
CA ALA A 12 18.17 -2.35 13.32
C ALA A 12 18.05 -2.42 11.79
N VAL A 13 19.06 -2.99 11.11
CA VAL A 13 19.02 -3.22 9.65
C VAL A 13 17.94 -4.24 9.28
N CYS A 14 17.78 -5.33 10.04
CA CYS A 14 16.70 -6.29 9.81
C CYS A 14 15.31 -5.69 10.04
N LEU A 15 15.11 -4.91 11.12
CA LEU A 15 13.84 -4.21 11.36
C LEU A 15 13.55 -3.16 10.27
N PHE A 16 14.57 -2.44 9.81
CA PHE A 16 14.43 -1.48 8.71
C PHE A 16 14.05 -2.18 7.40
N ALA A 17 14.70 -3.30 7.07
CA ALA A 17 14.38 -4.11 5.90
C ALA A 17 12.97 -4.73 5.94
N VAL A 18 12.47 -5.07 7.13
CA VAL A 18 11.09 -5.58 7.29
C VAL A 18 10.06 -4.43 7.22
N SER A 19 10.43 -3.21 7.63
CA SER A 19 9.52 -2.06 7.60
C SER A 19 9.14 -1.61 6.18
N THR A 20 9.97 -1.90 5.16
CA THR A 20 9.71 -1.52 3.76
C THR A 20 8.91 -2.54 2.97
N ALA A 21 8.66 -3.75 3.52
CA ALA A 21 7.87 -4.79 2.85
C ALA A 21 6.35 -4.56 2.92
N SER A 22 5.90 -3.56 3.67
CA SER A 22 4.49 -3.14 3.75
C SER A 22 4.16 -2.09 2.68
N SER A 23 4.31 -2.43 1.40
CA SER A 23 3.65 -1.67 0.34
C SER A 23 2.28 -2.30 0.04
N ALA A 24 1.39 -2.30 1.04
CA ALA A 24 0.00 -2.58 0.79
C ALA A 24 -0.60 -1.30 0.18
N GLY A 25 -1.13 -1.40 -1.05
CA GLY A 25 -1.89 -0.31 -1.65
C GLY A 25 -2.95 0.22 -0.69
N ILE A 26 -3.26 1.51 -0.79
CA ILE A 26 -4.22 2.18 0.08
C ILE A 26 -5.59 1.52 -0.06
N ILE A 27 -6.26 1.39 1.08
CA ILE A 27 -7.63 0.90 1.13
C ILE A 27 -8.54 2.11 1.02
N TRP A 28 -9.43 2.04 0.05
CA TRP A 28 -10.37 3.07 -0.31
C TRP A 28 -11.78 2.69 0.14
N GLU A 29 -12.58 3.70 0.41
CA GLU A 29 -14.02 3.59 0.65
C GLU A 29 -14.74 4.58 -0.26
N ALA A 30 -15.96 4.22 -0.69
CA ALA A 30 -16.84 5.15 -1.37
C ALA A 30 -17.38 6.19 -0.37
N THR A 31 -17.56 7.44 -0.83
CA THR A 31 -18.02 8.53 0.05
C THR A 31 -19.55 8.67 0.03
N ASP A 32 -20.19 8.80 -1.14
CA ASP A 32 -21.63 9.04 -1.27
C ASP A 32 -22.25 8.35 -2.51
N GLY A 33 -21.99 7.06 -2.69
CA GLY A 33 -22.60 6.27 -3.75
C GLY A 33 -21.56 5.44 -4.50
N ASP A 34 -21.60 5.50 -5.83
CA ASP A 34 -20.71 4.74 -6.69
C ASP A 34 -19.38 5.50 -6.86
N SER A 35 -18.26 4.85 -6.57
CA SER A 35 -16.95 5.41 -6.91
C SER A 35 -16.74 5.33 -8.42
N ASN A 36 -16.43 6.46 -9.03
CA ASN A 36 -16.23 6.57 -10.48
C ASN A 36 -14.74 6.69 -10.80
N PHE A 37 -14.34 6.06 -11.90
CA PHE A 37 -12.95 5.94 -12.27
C PHE A 37 -12.74 6.24 -13.75
N ILE A 38 -11.74 7.05 -14.06
CA ILE A 38 -11.35 7.41 -15.42
C ILE A 38 -9.83 7.35 -15.55
N SER A 39 -9.34 6.54 -16.47
CA SER A 39 -7.94 6.44 -16.83
C SER A 39 -7.74 6.97 -18.24
N PHE A 40 -6.70 7.79 -18.41
CA PHE A 40 -6.29 8.33 -19.70
C PHE A 40 -5.00 7.65 -20.15
N GLY A 41 -4.93 7.33 -21.44
CA GLY A 41 -3.72 6.76 -22.03
C GLY A 41 -2.62 7.80 -22.19
N SER A 42 -1.41 7.33 -22.53
CA SER A 42 -0.31 8.20 -22.97
C SER A 42 -0.52 8.75 -24.39
N SER A 43 -1.50 8.23 -25.14
CA SER A 43 -1.98 8.81 -26.39
C SER A 43 -2.86 10.04 -26.11
N ALA A 44 -2.81 11.03 -27.00
CA ALA A 44 -3.48 12.33 -26.86
C ALA A 44 -4.90 12.24 -26.27
N PHE A 45 -5.19 13.09 -25.27
CA PHE A 45 -6.54 13.35 -24.79
C PHE A 45 -7.46 13.63 -25.99
N PRO A 46 -8.68 13.06 -26.07
CA PRO A 46 -9.51 12.53 -24.98
C PRO A 46 -9.58 11.00 -24.88
N PHE A 47 -8.63 10.24 -25.43
CA PHE A 47 -8.74 8.77 -25.46
C PHE A 47 -8.43 8.14 -24.10
N THR A 48 -9.33 7.27 -23.64
CA THR A 48 -9.17 6.49 -22.40
C THR A 48 -8.06 5.46 -22.56
N SER A 49 -7.45 5.05 -21.45
CA SER A 49 -6.41 4.04 -21.50
C SER A 49 -6.99 2.66 -21.84
N SER A 50 -6.17 1.82 -22.46
CA SER A 50 -6.44 0.38 -22.60
C SER A 50 -6.01 -0.42 -21.36
N ASP A 51 -5.47 0.25 -20.34
CA ASP A 51 -5.02 -0.38 -19.11
C ASP A 51 -6.23 -0.99 -18.37
N THR A 52 -6.02 -2.19 -17.84
CA THR A 52 -7.06 -2.91 -17.10
C THR A 52 -6.85 -2.67 -15.62
N PHE A 53 -7.85 -2.08 -14.97
CA PHE A 53 -7.87 -1.87 -13.53
C PHE A 53 -8.78 -2.89 -12.88
N GLY A 54 -8.42 -3.28 -11.66
CA GLY A 54 -9.14 -4.24 -10.84
C GLY A 54 -9.45 -3.64 -9.48
N ILE A 55 -10.64 -3.96 -8.97
CA ILE A 55 -11.08 -3.62 -7.62
C ILE A 55 -11.10 -4.91 -6.82
N PHE A 56 -10.41 -4.90 -5.69
CA PHE A 56 -10.21 -6.05 -4.82
C PHE A 56 -10.83 -5.80 -3.46
N ALA A 57 -11.19 -6.86 -2.74
CA ALA A 57 -11.55 -6.73 -1.34
C ALA A 57 -10.39 -6.10 -0.52
N ALA A 58 -10.70 -5.37 0.54
CA ALA A 58 -9.69 -4.71 1.37
C ALA A 58 -8.62 -5.66 1.94
N THR A 59 -8.97 -6.93 2.17
CA THR A 59 -8.06 -7.96 2.69
C THR A 59 -7.36 -8.75 1.60
N ALA A 60 -7.63 -8.47 0.32
CA ALA A 60 -7.11 -9.27 -0.78
C ALA A 60 -5.58 -9.15 -0.90
N ASP A 61 -4.96 -10.28 -1.26
CA ASP A 61 -3.61 -10.37 -1.79
C ASP A 61 -3.67 -10.24 -3.32
N LEU A 62 -3.20 -9.12 -3.86
CA LEU A 62 -3.23 -8.84 -5.30
C LEU A 62 -2.44 -9.89 -6.11
N ALA A 63 -1.49 -10.62 -5.51
CA ALA A 63 -0.72 -11.64 -6.21
C ALA A 63 -1.48 -12.97 -6.39
N ALA A 64 -2.50 -13.23 -5.57
CA ALA A 64 -3.17 -14.53 -5.50
C ALA A 64 -4.69 -14.44 -5.71
N ASP A 65 -5.32 -13.37 -5.26
CA ASP A 65 -6.75 -13.20 -5.30
C ASP A 65 -7.22 -12.61 -6.63
N ALA A 66 -8.44 -12.96 -7.03
CA ALA A 66 -9.07 -12.37 -8.20
C ALA A 66 -9.76 -11.03 -7.84
N PRO A 67 -9.78 -10.06 -8.77
CA PRO A 67 -10.55 -8.84 -8.58
C PRO A 67 -12.05 -9.15 -8.51
N VAL A 68 -12.75 -8.41 -7.67
CA VAL A 68 -14.22 -8.42 -7.55
C VAL A 68 -14.86 -7.72 -8.76
N TYR A 69 -14.18 -6.71 -9.29
CA TYR A 69 -14.61 -5.96 -10.46
C TYR A 69 -13.40 -5.53 -11.29
N THR A 70 -13.53 -5.53 -12.61
CA THR A 70 -12.48 -5.06 -13.53
C THR A 70 -13.05 -4.13 -14.57
N PHE A 71 -12.27 -3.14 -14.98
CA PHE A 71 -12.67 -2.19 -16.02
C PHE A 71 -11.47 -1.71 -16.84
N ASN A 72 -11.76 -1.20 -18.04
CA ASN A 72 -10.77 -0.65 -18.96
C ASN A 72 -11.13 0.81 -19.24
N GLY A 73 -10.23 1.73 -18.93
CA GLY A 73 -10.42 3.16 -19.18
C GLY A 73 -11.44 3.81 -18.25
N VAL A 74 -12.70 3.39 -18.23
CA VAL A 74 -13.76 3.97 -17.38
C VAL A 74 -14.44 2.87 -16.58
N GLY A 75 -14.67 3.14 -15.30
CA GLY A 75 -15.36 2.22 -14.40
C GLY A 75 -16.25 2.98 -13.43
N SER A 76 -17.29 2.30 -12.95
CA SER A 76 -18.11 2.76 -11.84
C SER A 76 -18.34 1.56 -10.93
N PHE A 77 -18.16 1.75 -9.62
CA PHE A 77 -18.23 0.67 -8.65
C PHE A 77 -18.99 1.11 -7.40
N ALA A 78 -20.11 0.43 -7.17
CA ALA A 78 -20.90 0.56 -5.97
C ALA A 78 -20.40 -0.41 -4.90
N SER A 79 -19.89 0.09 -3.79
CA SER A 79 -19.56 -0.77 -2.65
C SER A 79 -19.75 -0.06 -1.32
N ALA A 80 -20.45 -0.74 -0.41
CA ALA A 80 -20.55 -0.36 1.00
C ALA A 80 -19.31 -0.77 1.80
N SER A 81 -18.44 -1.61 1.23
CA SER A 81 -17.25 -2.16 1.88
C SER A 81 -15.96 -1.50 1.36
N PRO A 82 -14.92 -1.37 2.20
CA PRO A 82 -13.62 -0.89 1.76
C PRO A 82 -12.99 -1.83 0.71
N PHE A 83 -12.19 -1.28 -0.19
CA PHE A 83 -11.60 -1.99 -1.32
C PHE A 83 -10.18 -1.50 -1.63
N LYS A 84 -9.43 -2.30 -2.40
CA LYS A 84 -8.13 -1.95 -2.96
C LYS A 84 -8.23 -1.80 -4.47
N LEU A 85 -7.34 -0.98 -5.02
CA LEU A 85 -7.19 -0.83 -6.47
C LEU A 85 -5.91 -1.51 -6.93
N GLY A 86 -6.00 -2.18 -8.08
CA GLY A 86 -4.87 -2.80 -8.75
C GLY A 86 -4.86 -2.50 -10.24
N LEU A 87 -3.66 -2.45 -10.81
CA LEU A 87 -3.44 -2.38 -12.26
C LEU A 87 -2.96 -3.74 -12.74
N LEU A 88 -3.56 -4.26 -13.81
CA LEU A 88 -3.05 -5.48 -14.47
C LEU A 88 -1.83 -5.13 -15.32
N THR A 89 -0.75 -5.85 -15.08
CA THR A 89 0.49 -5.77 -15.86
C THR A 89 0.84 -7.14 -16.43
N ALA A 90 1.85 -7.21 -17.30
CA ALA A 90 2.34 -8.49 -17.84
C ALA A 90 2.86 -9.43 -16.74
N SER A 91 3.30 -8.89 -15.60
CA SER A 91 3.77 -9.68 -14.45
C SER A 91 2.69 -9.93 -13.38
N GLY A 92 1.44 -9.54 -13.64
CA GLY A 92 0.32 -9.69 -12.69
C GLY A 92 -0.23 -8.35 -12.20
N TRP A 93 -1.05 -8.42 -11.15
CA TRP A 93 -1.66 -7.23 -10.54
C TRP A 93 -0.65 -6.48 -9.67
N VAL A 94 -0.64 -5.16 -9.80
CA VAL A 94 0.20 -4.28 -8.98
C VAL A 94 -0.66 -3.29 -8.23
N SER A 95 -0.28 -3.01 -7.00
CA SER A 95 -0.96 -2.02 -6.17
C SER A 95 -0.67 -0.60 -6.63
N GLU A 96 -1.50 0.32 -6.16
CA GLU A 96 -1.22 1.75 -6.23
C GLU A 96 0.16 2.08 -5.65
N ALA A 97 0.91 2.93 -6.35
CA ALA A 97 2.23 3.39 -5.95
C ALA A 97 2.20 4.78 -5.29
N GLY A 98 1.15 5.56 -5.54
CA GLY A 98 0.92 6.85 -4.90
C GLY A 98 -0.37 7.52 -5.34
N ASN A 99 -0.80 8.49 -4.55
CA ASN A 99 -2.01 9.28 -4.80
C ASN A 99 -1.77 10.78 -4.59
N TYR A 100 -2.69 11.57 -5.16
CA TYR A 100 -2.75 13.01 -4.97
C TYR A 100 -4.21 13.45 -4.93
N GLU A 101 -4.61 14.11 -3.84
CA GLU A 101 -5.95 14.70 -3.74
C GLU A 101 -6.03 15.95 -4.63
N LEU A 102 -7.04 16.00 -5.49
CA LEU A 102 -7.30 17.14 -6.36
C LEU A 102 -8.07 18.22 -5.59
N SER A 103 -8.18 19.43 -6.16
CA SER A 103 -8.87 20.54 -5.50
C SER A 103 -10.37 20.30 -5.27
N ALA A 104 -10.96 19.32 -5.96
CA ALA A 104 -12.32 18.88 -5.72
C ALA A 104 -12.32 17.82 -4.60
N PRO A 105 -13.25 17.92 -3.63
CA PRO A 105 -13.31 16.96 -2.53
C PRO A 105 -13.51 15.54 -3.03
N ASN A 106 -12.96 14.56 -2.30
CA ASN A 106 -13.09 13.12 -2.59
C ASN A 106 -12.63 12.70 -4.00
N THR A 107 -11.78 13.52 -4.62
CA THR A 107 -11.27 13.26 -5.96
C THR A 107 -9.77 13.08 -5.90
N PHE A 108 -9.28 11.96 -6.41
CA PHE A 108 -7.88 11.57 -6.32
C PHE A 108 -7.32 11.25 -7.69
N LEU A 109 -6.09 11.69 -7.93
CA LEU A 109 -5.23 11.16 -8.99
C LEU A 109 -4.37 10.04 -8.40
N LEU A 110 -4.60 8.83 -8.87
CA LEU A 110 -3.89 7.63 -8.45
C LEU A 110 -2.85 7.25 -9.50
N SER A 111 -1.72 6.73 -9.04
CA SER A 111 -0.59 6.35 -9.89
C SER A 111 -0.17 4.90 -9.63
N PHE A 112 0.12 4.19 -10.71
CA PHE A 112 0.54 2.79 -10.69
C PHE A 112 1.81 2.64 -11.49
N VAL A 113 2.78 1.89 -10.95
CA VAL A 113 4.07 1.64 -11.60
C VAL A 113 4.04 0.25 -12.22
N LYS A 114 4.25 0.15 -13.53
CA LYS A 114 4.44 -1.10 -14.28
C LYS A 114 5.85 -1.63 -14.02
N PRO A 115 6.03 -2.74 -13.28
CA PRO A 115 7.34 -3.29 -13.00
C PRO A 115 7.99 -3.80 -14.29
N GLY A 116 9.30 -3.67 -14.40
CA GLY A 116 10.06 -4.16 -15.56
C GLY A 116 9.95 -3.33 -16.83
N VAL A 117 9.22 -2.20 -16.81
CA VAL A 117 9.13 -1.26 -17.93
C VAL A 117 10.04 -0.04 -17.64
N ILE A 118 10.91 0.29 -18.59
CA ILE A 118 11.89 1.40 -18.46
C ILE A 118 11.43 2.73 -19.06
N THR A 119 10.37 2.74 -19.87
CA THR A 119 9.79 3.95 -20.48
C THR A 119 8.26 3.94 -20.37
N ASN A 120 7.64 5.08 -20.05
CA ASN A 120 6.18 5.17 -19.84
C ASN A 120 5.64 4.09 -18.87
N ASN A 121 6.34 3.90 -17.76
CA ASN A 121 6.01 2.88 -16.76
C ASN A 121 4.93 3.33 -15.76
N LEU A 122 4.37 4.53 -15.92
CA LEU A 122 3.32 5.05 -15.06
C LEU A 122 1.97 4.97 -15.76
N SER A 123 0.97 4.47 -15.04
CA SER A 123 -0.43 4.58 -15.40
C SER A 123 -1.16 5.44 -14.37
N PHE A 124 -2.04 6.31 -14.86
CA PHE A 124 -2.82 7.20 -14.02
C PHE A 124 -4.29 6.82 -14.04
N LEU A 125 -4.92 6.96 -12.89
CA LEU A 125 -6.35 6.73 -12.68
C LEU A 125 -6.92 7.88 -11.88
N PHE A 126 -7.83 8.63 -12.46
CA PHE A 126 -8.66 9.58 -11.73
C PHE A 126 -9.78 8.81 -11.05
N GLY A 127 -9.90 8.99 -9.75
CA GLY A 127 -10.97 8.47 -8.93
C GLY A 127 -11.82 9.60 -8.39
N PHE A 128 -13.13 9.42 -8.40
CA PHE A 128 -14.12 10.32 -7.85
C PHE A 128 -14.94 9.61 -6.78
N ASP A 129 -15.43 10.39 -5.81
CA ASP A 129 -16.21 9.91 -4.66
C ASP A 129 -15.50 8.82 -3.87
N LEU A 130 -14.20 9.04 -3.66
CA LEU A 130 -13.30 8.18 -2.91
C LEU A 130 -12.78 8.90 -1.66
N LYS A 131 -12.61 8.12 -0.59
CA LYS A 131 -11.86 8.53 0.59
C LYS A 131 -10.98 7.38 1.07
N ALA A 132 -9.87 7.70 1.72
CA ALA A 132 -9.09 6.67 2.38
C ALA A 132 -9.93 6.04 3.51
N ALA A 133 -9.97 4.71 3.55
CA ALA A 133 -10.64 3.97 4.61
C ALA A 133 -10.05 4.32 5.98
N ALA A 134 -10.90 4.37 7.00
CA ALA A 134 -10.43 4.63 8.37
C ALA A 134 -9.46 3.54 8.85
N ASN A 135 -9.65 2.31 8.37
CA ASN A 135 -8.77 1.19 8.65
C ASN A 135 -7.95 0.79 7.42
N GLN A 136 -6.67 1.18 7.40
CA GLN A 136 -5.70 0.81 6.35
C GLN A 136 -5.08 -0.58 6.55
N ASN A 137 -5.46 -1.30 7.62
CA ASN A 137 -4.95 -2.63 7.91
C ASN A 137 -6.06 -3.55 8.47
N PRO A 138 -7.01 -3.99 7.63
CA PRO A 138 -8.17 -4.78 8.07
C PRO A 138 -7.85 -6.25 8.38
N VAL A 139 -6.60 -6.70 8.24
CA VAL A 139 -6.23 -7.98 8.87
C VAL A 139 -6.37 -7.82 10.36
N THR A 140 -7.24 -8.65 10.95
CA THR A 140 -7.31 -8.83 12.40
C THR A 140 -5.88 -9.03 12.88
N SER A 141 -5.37 -8.09 13.66
CA SER A 141 -4.03 -8.14 14.20
C SER A 141 -3.90 -9.43 15.01
N VAL A 142 -3.34 -10.47 14.39
CA VAL A 142 -2.84 -11.60 15.15
C VAL A 142 -1.81 -10.99 16.10
N PRO A 143 -1.92 -11.21 17.42
CA PRO A 143 -0.90 -10.74 18.36
C PRO A 143 0.45 -11.18 17.78
N LEU A 144 1.35 -10.23 17.55
CA LEU A 144 2.67 -10.52 16.99
C LEU A 144 3.24 -11.74 17.72
N PRO A 145 3.88 -12.70 17.01
CA PRO A 145 4.39 -13.90 17.64
C PRO A 145 5.18 -13.53 18.91
N ALA A 146 5.03 -14.31 19.98
CA ALA A 146 5.59 -13.98 21.29
C ALA A 146 7.08 -13.58 21.23
N SER A 147 7.83 -14.12 20.26
CA SER A 147 9.21 -13.75 19.96
C SER A 147 9.42 -12.24 19.71
N VAL A 148 8.50 -11.55 19.02
CA VAL A 148 8.59 -10.11 18.75
C VAL A 148 8.38 -9.31 20.03
N TRP A 149 7.45 -9.74 20.89
CA TRP A 149 7.24 -9.13 22.21
C TRP A 149 8.45 -9.34 23.13
N PHE A 150 8.95 -10.58 23.21
CA PHE A 150 10.15 -10.89 23.99
C PHE A 150 11.38 -10.13 23.49
N MET A 151 11.54 -9.97 22.17
CA MET A 151 12.65 -9.22 21.59
C MET A 151 12.54 -7.72 21.89
N THR A 152 11.33 -7.14 21.82
CA THR A 152 11.07 -5.74 22.20
C THR A 152 11.35 -5.50 23.68
N SER A 153 10.87 -6.38 24.57
CA SER A 153 11.12 -6.29 26.01
C SER A 153 12.61 -6.47 26.35
N ALA A 154 13.31 -7.41 25.71
CA ALA A 154 14.74 -7.60 25.89
C ALA A 154 15.55 -6.39 25.42
N LEU A 155 15.20 -5.80 24.27
CA LEU A 155 15.84 -4.60 23.74
C LEU A 155 15.69 -3.42 24.72
N MET A 156 14.48 -3.19 25.23
CA MET A 156 14.21 -2.16 26.24
C MET A 156 14.99 -2.42 27.53
N GLY A 157 15.09 -3.67 27.97
CA GLY A 157 15.92 -4.07 29.11
C GLY A 157 17.40 -3.78 28.90
N PHE A 158 17.96 -4.10 27.72
CA PHE A 158 19.35 -3.81 27.39
C PHE A 158 19.64 -2.31 27.27
N LEU A 159 18.69 -1.51 26.79
CA LEU A 159 18.81 -0.05 26.74
C LEU A 159 18.74 0.56 28.16
N TYR A 160 17.86 0.03 29.02
CA TYR A 160 17.73 0.48 30.41
C TYR A 160 19.00 0.17 31.24
N ILE A 161 19.53 -1.05 31.12
CA ILE A 161 20.75 -1.47 31.85
C ILE A 161 21.98 -0.74 31.32
N GLY A 162 22.03 -0.42 30.02
CA GLY A 162 23.15 0.28 29.38
C GLY A 162 23.40 1.70 29.91
N ARG A 163 22.40 2.38 30.50
CA ARG A 163 22.55 3.74 31.05
C ARG A 163 23.28 3.79 32.41
N ARG A 164 23.47 2.66 33.11
CA ARG A 164 24.05 2.64 34.47
C ARG A 164 25.58 2.47 34.55
N LYS A 165 26.34 2.67 33.46
CA LYS A 165 27.82 2.55 33.49
C LYS A 165 28.60 3.83 33.20
N GLN A 166 28.09 4.99 33.61
CA GLN A 166 28.88 6.22 33.74
C GLN A 166 28.56 6.93 35.05
N VAL A 167 28.97 6.33 36.17
CA VAL A 167 29.30 7.05 37.41
C VAL A 167 30.47 6.29 38.04
N VAL A 168 31.69 6.56 37.56
CA VAL A 168 32.93 6.77 38.34
C VAL A 168 33.80 7.66 37.48
#